data_AF-A0A4Q9MR42-F1
#
_entry.id   AF-A0A4Q9MR42-F1
#
_cell.length_a   1.000
_cell.length_b   1.000
_cell.length_c   1.000
_cell.angle_alpha   90.00
_cell.angle_beta   90.00
_cell.angle_gamma   90.00
#
_symmetry.space_group_name_H-M   'P 1'
#
loop_
_entity.id
_entity.type
_entity.pdbx_description
1 polymer ?
#
loop_
_entity_poly.entity_id
_entity_poly.type
_entity_poly.pdbx_seq_one_letter_code
_entity_poly.pdbx_strand_id
1 'polypeptide(L)'
;MHARSLPRWISLTPRARSVPSSSRPRIAAYSDVSPSDLSPAPPLDPSPWINVLKSAKDLHDTAKKVVVDAAASEDVPLDRRIKRIKRKPYKPMEGKSMKPVSVKGTRHSLEPSDGVILQTGVCLDQTFKPLKDVNKWRRNHVPKLAHGLEKVLSRQGVHWLRDPETEKYNFDQILEKIPQPHEFAFDRLPGFVPSSQDESLIAYARKSKCKYIGSTSSLTGILTQIYLLLSDEKLVSLDNLSAEFASAARFYTPGQRIPVSVFLRYQDGVFTTDIDDERDDDKSEIILLPLGTLLEKFLTLPKKTFNKFLKSHTAENYPHLKDVHRYAKHGKFLMRSQLDCVDDSLPGTGVFDLKTRAISPIRHDVRNYLNYLDVSLTSITGRRGTFEEEYYDMIRAAFLEYSFQARIGNMDGVMVAYHNTARIFGFQYVSLKEMDLCLFGKEGAGARVFQRCVWIMEMLYKHITQCFPNQSVKTTFEKGGKLLRVWVEPMENPNPGAEPPVVELQLSLTNIVHGKPARGPYAIYSDNPWSIQYKLERFDQPQETIRARRARAYKRQESIAASLPDPEVQADAADTCVEDTEGNGYSSKPVSEVEDLSDLLGLRH
;
A
#
# COMPACT_ATOMS: atom_id res chain seq x y z
N MET A 1 -54.19 38.89 20.23
CA MET A 1 -53.66 40.05 19.47
C MET A 1 -52.86 39.52 18.28
N HIS A 2 -53.17 40.07 17.11
CA HIS A 2 -52.89 39.68 15.71
C HIS A 2 -51.62 38.85 15.43
N ALA A 3 -51.58 37.72 14.70
CA ALA A 3 -52.28 37.22 13.50
C ALA A 3 -51.88 37.89 12.16
N ARG A 4 -51.31 37.06 11.24
CA ARG A 4 -51.31 37.07 9.75
C ARG A 4 -49.91 36.70 9.21
N SER A 5 -49.68 35.92 8.15
CA SER A 5 -50.50 35.05 7.29
C SER A 5 -49.57 34.37 6.27
N LEU A 6 -49.73 33.08 6.02
CA LEU A 6 -49.32 32.39 4.78
C LEU A 6 -50.22 32.83 3.60
N PRO A 7 -49.76 32.66 2.34
CA PRO A 7 -50.29 31.58 1.48
C PRO A 7 -49.17 30.91 0.64
N ARG A 8 -49.06 29.59 0.45
CA ARG A 8 -49.86 28.57 -0.27
C ARG A 8 -49.97 28.70 -1.83
N TRP A 9 -49.32 27.73 -2.50
CA TRP A 9 -49.62 27.02 -3.80
C TRP A 9 -49.21 27.77 -5.09
N ILE A 10 -48.70 27.15 -6.18
CA ILE A 10 -49.23 26.03 -7.00
C ILE A 10 -48.09 25.32 -7.80
N SER A 11 -48.26 24.02 -8.03
CA SER A 11 -47.53 23.15 -8.97
C SER A 11 -47.94 23.32 -10.43
N LEU A 12 -47.02 23.44 -11.38
CA LEU A 12 -47.28 23.20 -12.81
C LEU A 12 -46.04 22.66 -13.54
N THR A 13 -46.15 21.43 -14.04
CA THR A 13 -45.35 20.84 -15.13
C THR A 13 -45.62 21.52 -16.47
N PRO A 14 -44.67 21.50 -17.42
CA PRO A 14 -45.02 21.54 -18.84
C PRO A 14 -44.58 20.28 -19.60
N ARG A 15 -45.53 19.80 -20.43
CA ARG A 15 -45.43 18.74 -21.44
C ARG A 15 -44.60 19.17 -22.65
N ALA A 16 -44.07 18.16 -23.33
CA ALA A 16 -43.38 18.19 -24.60
C ALA A 16 -44.20 18.76 -25.79
N ARG A 17 -43.49 19.39 -26.74
CA ARG A 17 -43.81 19.45 -28.18
C ARG A 17 -42.52 19.38 -29.02
N SER A 18 -42.71 18.91 -30.24
CA SER A 18 -41.80 18.25 -31.19
C SER A 18 -41.06 19.15 -32.20
N VAL A 19 -39.79 18.78 -32.49
CA VAL A 19 -39.03 18.64 -33.79
C VAL A 19 -39.02 19.84 -34.79
N PRO A 20 -37.85 20.24 -35.38
CA PRO A 20 -37.32 19.60 -36.59
C PRO A 20 -35.84 19.18 -36.54
N SER A 21 -35.56 18.10 -37.27
CA SER A 21 -34.24 17.54 -37.59
C SER A 21 -33.50 18.35 -38.67
N SER A 22 -32.20 18.62 -38.49
CA SER A 22 -31.32 18.95 -39.61
C SER A 22 -29.85 18.58 -39.38
N SER A 23 -29.34 17.81 -40.35
CA SER A 23 -27.96 17.71 -40.85
C SER A 23 -26.83 17.21 -39.94
N ARG A 24 -26.52 15.91 -40.11
CA ARG A 24 -25.18 15.32 -39.93
C ARG A 24 -24.21 15.86 -41.00
N PRO A 25 -22.93 16.15 -40.68
CA PRO A 25 -21.92 16.33 -41.72
C PRO A 25 -21.52 14.96 -42.30
N ARG A 26 -21.48 14.88 -43.64
CA ARG A 26 -20.99 13.74 -44.41
C ARG A 26 -19.46 13.66 -44.31
N ILE A 27 -18.97 12.47 -44.02
CA ILE A 27 -17.58 12.06 -44.26
C ILE A 27 -17.42 11.95 -45.78
N ALA A 28 -16.50 12.74 -46.34
CA ALA A 28 -16.09 12.63 -47.73
C ALA A 28 -15.15 11.43 -47.88
N ALA A 29 -15.51 10.51 -48.78
CA ALA A 29 -14.63 9.49 -49.28
C ALA A 29 -13.54 10.15 -50.13
N TYR A 30 -12.27 9.84 -49.85
CA TYR A 30 -11.18 10.02 -50.79
C TYR A 30 -10.62 8.66 -51.18
N SER A 31 -10.37 8.60 -52.49
CA SER A 31 -10.07 7.51 -53.38
C SER A 31 -8.79 6.73 -53.10
N ASP A 32 -8.80 5.49 -53.59
CA ASP A 32 -7.66 4.58 -53.79
C ASP A 32 -6.43 5.29 -54.37
N VAL A 33 -5.27 5.10 -53.72
CA VAL A 33 -3.94 5.34 -54.28
C VAL A 33 -3.17 4.02 -54.20
N SER A 34 -2.69 3.54 -55.35
CA SER A 34 -1.93 2.31 -55.52
C SER A 34 -0.60 2.31 -54.76
N PRO A 35 -0.11 1.14 -54.29
CA PRO A 35 1.14 1.03 -53.54
C PRO A 35 2.34 0.89 -54.49
N SER A 36 2.94 1.99 -54.92
CA SER A 36 4.25 1.93 -55.59
C SER A 36 5.18 3.13 -55.38
N ASP A 37 4.83 4.15 -54.59
CA ASP A 37 5.73 5.29 -54.31
C ASP A 37 5.82 5.58 -52.80
N LEU A 38 6.67 4.84 -52.08
CA LEU A 38 7.13 5.21 -50.74
C LEU A 38 8.66 5.06 -50.70
N SER A 39 9.36 6.20 -50.75
CA SER A 39 10.79 6.25 -50.42
C SER A 39 10.98 6.00 -48.91
N PRO A 40 12.04 5.29 -48.48
CA PRO A 40 12.28 5.04 -47.07
C PRO A 40 12.59 6.35 -46.33
N ALA A 41 11.97 6.51 -45.16
CA ALA A 41 12.26 7.62 -44.25
C ALA A 41 13.74 7.62 -43.85
N PRO A 42 14.39 8.79 -43.74
CA PRO A 42 15.79 8.86 -43.31
C PRO A 42 15.94 8.34 -41.87
N PRO A 43 17.08 7.73 -41.52
CA PRO A 43 17.33 7.26 -40.16
C PRO A 43 17.27 8.44 -39.18
N LEU A 44 16.54 8.25 -38.08
CA LEU A 44 16.44 9.20 -36.97
C LEU A 44 17.85 9.42 -36.36
N ASP A 45 18.25 10.69 -36.25
CA ASP A 45 19.49 11.08 -35.58
C ASP A 45 19.41 10.75 -34.07
N PRO A 46 20.26 9.86 -33.54
CA PRO A 46 20.26 9.49 -32.12
C PRO A 46 20.93 10.53 -31.21
N SER A 47 21.52 11.60 -31.75
CA SER A 47 22.26 12.62 -31.00
C SER A 47 21.47 13.28 -29.85
N PRO A 48 20.15 13.59 -29.97
CA PRO A 48 19.37 14.12 -28.86
C PRO A 48 19.29 13.15 -27.68
N TRP A 49 19.09 11.86 -27.96
CA TRP A 49 19.00 10.80 -26.95
C TRP A 49 20.34 10.56 -26.24
N ILE A 50 21.46 10.66 -26.96
CA ILE A 50 22.81 10.53 -26.39
C ILE A 50 23.08 11.65 -25.37
N ASN A 51 22.62 12.88 -25.64
CA ASN A 51 22.82 14.01 -24.74
C ASN A 51 21.92 13.93 -23.50
N VAL A 52 20.68 13.46 -23.64
CA VAL A 52 19.78 13.17 -22.51
C VAL A 52 20.36 12.06 -21.61
N LEU A 53 20.90 10.99 -22.21
CA LEU A 53 21.55 9.91 -21.47
C LEU A 53 22.83 10.36 -20.74
N LYS A 54 23.62 11.26 -21.35
CA LYS A 54 24.80 11.86 -20.71
C LYS A 54 24.41 12.74 -19.52
N SER A 55 23.42 13.62 -19.69
CA SER A 55 22.90 14.48 -18.61
C SER A 55 22.33 13.66 -17.45
N ALA A 56 21.55 12.61 -17.74
CA ALA A 56 21.04 11.69 -16.73
C ALA A 56 22.16 10.95 -15.98
N LYS A 57 23.25 10.60 -16.69
CA LYS A 57 24.43 9.95 -16.11
C LYS A 57 25.25 10.90 -15.21
N ASP A 58 25.45 12.15 -15.61
CA ASP A 58 26.20 13.13 -14.80
C ASP A 58 25.43 13.50 -13.52
N LEU A 59 24.10 13.61 -13.61
CA LEU A 59 23.20 13.76 -12.46
C LEU A 59 23.20 12.50 -11.57
N HIS A 60 23.26 11.31 -12.16
CA HIS A 60 23.38 10.05 -11.41
C HIS A 60 24.69 9.96 -10.66
N ASP A 61 25.82 10.24 -11.31
CA ASP A 61 27.13 10.20 -10.68
C ASP A 61 27.20 11.24 -9.56
N THR A 62 26.57 12.41 -9.73
CA THR A 62 26.48 13.44 -8.68
C THR A 62 25.55 13.03 -7.53
N ALA A 63 24.36 12.50 -7.82
CA ALA A 63 23.41 12.07 -6.77
C ALA A 63 23.94 10.86 -6.01
N LYS A 64 24.49 9.87 -6.72
CA LYS A 64 25.16 8.72 -6.12
C LYS A 64 26.36 9.16 -5.30
N LYS A 65 27.19 10.08 -5.80
CA LYS A 65 28.30 10.63 -5.03
C LYS A 65 27.83 11.38 -3.79
N VAL A 66 26.81 12.24 -3.87
CA VAL A 66 26.26 12.94 -2.70
C VAL A 66 25.71 11.95 -1.68
N VAL A 67 25.01 10.91 -2.11
CA VAL A 67 24.42 9.92 -1.20
C VAL A 67 25.48 8.98 -0.62
N VAL A 68 26.47 8.57 -1.42
CA VAL A 68 27.61 7.74 -0.96
C VAL A 68 28.55 8.54 -0.06
N ASP A 69 28.87 9.79 -0.40
CA ASP A 69 29.68 10.69 0.43
C ASP A 69 28.97 11.02 1.75
N ALA A 70 27.63 11.10 1.75
CA ALA A 70 26.84 11.23 2.97
C ALA A 70 26.80 9.93 3.81
N ALA A 71 26.76 8.76 3.16
CA ALA A 71 26.85 7.46 3.82
C ALA A 71 28.26 7.16 4.36
N ALA A 72 29.31 7.71 3.75
CA ALA A 72 30.71 7.59 4.15
C ALA A 72 31.14 8.63 5.21
N SER A 73 30.20 9.38 5.81
CA SER A 73 30.49 10.33 6.89
C SER A 73 30.66 9.68 8.27
N GLU A 74 30.73 8.35 8.33
CA GLU A 74 31.42 7.59 9.38
C GLU A 74 32.84 7.28 8.87
N ASP A 75 33.86 7.81 9.56
CA ASP A 75 35.28 7.94 9.14
C ASP A 75 35.93 6.69 8.49
N VAL A 76 36.11 6.66 7.16
CA VAL A 76 37.13 5.81 6.47
C VAL A 76 37.62 6.45 5.13
N PRO A 77 38.92 6.41 4.75
CA PRO A 77 39.44 7.08 3.54
C PRO A 77 39.15 6.31 2.23
N LEU A 78 38.74 7.04 1.18
CA LEU A 78 38.39 6.49 -0.15
C LEU A 78 39.59 6.42 -1.13
N ASP A 79 39.88 5.24 -1.70
CA ASP A 79 40.68 5.10 -2.93
C ASP A 79 39.79 5.00 -4.19
N ARG A 80 40.16 5.72 -5.25
CA ARG A 80 39.36 5.93 -6.46
C ARG A 80 39.64 4.87 -7.52
N ARG A 81 38.99 3.70 -7.44
CA ARG A 81 38.79 2.80 -8.61
C ARG A 81 37.44 2.08 -8.59
N ILE A 82 36.38 2.78 -8.99
CA ILE A 82 35.06 2.16 -9.20
C ILE A 82 35.08 1.34 -10.50
N LYS A 83 35.19 0.01 -10.39
CA LYS A 83 34.89 -0.89 -11.51
C LYS A 83 33.38 -0.93 -11.70
N ARG A 84 32.92 -0.65 -12.92
CA ARG A 84 31.52 -0.68 -13.36
C ARG A 84 30.93 -2.08 -13.15
N ILE A 85 30.17 -2.26 -12.07
CA ILE A 85 29.45 -3.51 -11.78
C ILE A 85 28.52 -3.82 -12.97
N LYS A 86 28.64 -5.03 -13.52
CA LYS A 86 27.75 -5.51 -14.59
C LYS A 86 26.35 -5.68 -13.99
N ARG A 87 25.46 -4.72 -14.26
CA ARG A 87 24.04 -4.77 -13.91
C ARG A 87 23.45 -6.12 -14.35
N LYS A 88 23.02 -6.97 -13.41
CA LYS A 88 22.18 -8.12 -13.77
C LYS A 88 20.89 -7.57 -14.41
N PRO A 89 20.45 -8.09 -15.57
CA PRO A 89 19.22 -7.62 -16.19
C PRO A 89 18.04 -7.91 -15.26
N TYR A 90 17.34 -6.86 -14.84
CA TYR A 90 16.10 -6.96 -14.09
C TYR A 90 15.10 -7.82 -14.88
N LYS A 91 14.71 -8.94 -14.30
CA LYS A 91 13.61 -9.77 -14.79
C LYS A 91 12.38 -9.45 -13.93
N PRO A 92 11.41 -8.66 -14.44
CA PRO A 92 10.16 -8.48 -13.72
C PRO A 92 9.56 -9.85 -13.45
N MET A 93 9.04 -10.08 -12.23
CA MET A 93 8.36 -11.33 -11.92
C MET A 93 7.18 -11.50 -12.88
N GLU A 94 7.35 -12.33 -13.91
CA GLU A 94 6.27 -12.63 -14.83
C GLU A 94 5.11 -13.23 -14.04
N GLY A 95 3.90 -12.72 -14.29
CA GLY A 95 2.71 -13.08 -13.52
C GLY A 95 2.40 -14.59 -13.45
N LYS A 96 2.99 -15.45 -14.29
CA LYS A 96 2.83 -16.90 -14.17
C LYS A 96 3.22 -17.44 -12.78
N SER A 97 4.23 -16.87 -12.13
CA SER A 97 4.66 -17.23 -10.76
C SER A 97 3.67 -16.78 -9.67
N MET A 98 2.79 -15.83 -10.00
CA MET A 98 1.85 -15.17 -9.08
C MET A 98 0.41 -15.63 -9.26
N LYS A 99 0.15 -16.59 -10.17
CA LYS A 99 -1.19 -17.15 -10.33
C LYS A 99 -1.64 -17.75 -9.00
N PRO A 100 -2.85 -17.44 -8.51
CA PRO A 100 -3.43 -18.19 -7.42
C PRO A 100 -3.37 -19.67 -7.78
N VAL A 101 -2.79 -20.48 -6.90
CA VAL A 101 -2.79 -21.92 -7.09
C VAL A 101 -4.26 -22.34 -7.04
N SER A 102 -4.82 -22.61 -8.22
CA SER A 102 -6.09 -23.31 -8.30
C SER A 102 -5.83 -24.66 -7.65
N VAL A 103 -6.53 -24.95 -6.56
CA VAL A 103 -6.60 -26.32 -6.01
C VAL A 103 -7.36 -27.16 -7.05
N LYS A 104 -6.71 -27.46 -8.17
CA LYS A 104 -7.15 -28.44 -9.15
C LYS A 104 -6.64 -29.78 -8.62
N GLY A 105 -7.54 -30.60 -8.11
CA GLY A 105 -7.24 -32.02 -7.96
C GLY A 105 -7.69 -32.70 -6.68
N THR A 106 -8.15 -31.99 -5.66
CA THR A 106 -8.87 -32.63 -4.57
C THR A 106 -10.35 -32.28 -4.67
N ARG A 107 -11.12 -33.23 -5.21
CA ARG A 107 -12.48 -33.50 -4.72
C ARG A 107 -12.42 -33.95 -3.26
N HIS A 108 -11.73 -33.19 -2.40
CA HIS A 108 -12.26 -33.09 -1.06
C HIS A 108 -13.52 -32.25 -1.28
N SER A 109 -14.66 -32.91 -1.13
CA SER A 109 -15.77 -32.35 -0.37
C SER A 109 -15.26 -31.27 0.62
N LEU A 110 -16.13 -30.36 1.03
CA LEU A 110 -15.95 -29.83 2.38
C LEU A 110 -15.84 -31.09 3.27
N GLU A 111 -14.62 -31.56 3.58
CA GLU A 111 -14.41 -32.55 4.63
C GLU A 111 -15.17 -31.94 5.79
N PRO A 112 -16.12 -32.67 6.38
CA PRO A 112 -16.92 -32.14 7.47
C PRO A 112 -15.96 -31.49 8.46
N SER A 113 -16.15 -30.20 8.70
CA SER A 113 -15.25 -29.47 9.58
C SER A 113 -15.28 -30.17 10.93
N ASP A 114 -14.14 -30.74 11.34
CA ASP A 114 -13.89 -31.19 12.72
C ASP A 114 -13.80 -29.98 13.66
N GLY A 115 -14.71 -29.02 13.52
CA GLY A 115 -14.70 -27.74 14.19
C GLY A 115 -16.03 -27.51 14.88
N VAL A 116 -15.96 -26.90 16.06
CA VAL A 116 -17.15 -26.51 16.81
C VAL A 116 -17.73 -25.25 16.18
N ILE A 117 -18.99 -25.32 15.75
CA ILE A 117 -19.71 -24.16 15.20
C ILE A 117 -19.90 -23.13 16.32
N LEU A 118 -19.31 -21.94 16.14
CA LEU A 118 -19.46 -20.83 17.09
C LEU A 118 -20.66 -19.95 16.73
N GLN A 119 -20.81 -19.63 15.44
CA GLN A 119 -21.90 -18.79 14.96
C GLN A 119 -22.21 -19.10 13.49
N THR A 120 -23.49 -19.20 13.15
CA THR A 120 -23.98 -19.28 11.77
C THR A 120 -25.14 -18.31 11.59
N GLY A 121 -25.32 -17.78 10.39
CA GLY A 121 -26.46 -16.91 10.12
C GLY A 121 -26.44 -16.28 8.73
N VAL A 122 -27.45 -15.44 8.49
CA VAL A 122 -27.57 -14.60 7.30
C VAL A 122 -27.64 -13.14 7.73
N CYS A 123 -26.66 -12.35 7.30
CA CYS A 123 -26.67 -10.90 7.45
C CYS A 123 -27.35 -10.28 6.22
N LEU A 124 -28.50 -9.65 6.42
CA LEU A 124 -29.28 -9.04 5.35
C LEU A 124 -28.61 -7.75 4.85
N ASP A 125 -28.75 -7.47 3.55
CA ASP A 125 -28.18 -6.29 2.87
C ASP A 125 -28.38 -4.96 3.63
N GLN A 126 -29.57 -4.76 4.20
CA GLN A 126 -29.94 -3.56 4.95
C GLN A 126 -29.17 -3.36 6.26
N THR A 127 -28.48 -4.39 6.77
CA THR A 127 -27.68 -4.34 8.00
C THR A 127 -26.36 -3.60 7.77
N PHE A 128 -25.83 -3.63 6.55
CA PHE A 128 -24.58 -2.96 6.20
C PHE A 128 -24.80 -1.46 6.13
N LYS A 129 -24.12 -0.70 6.99
CA LYS A 129 -24.29 0.76 7.09
C LYS A 129 -22.97 1.48 6.81
N PRO A 130 -23.02 2.72 6.28
CA PRO A 130 -21.83 3.56 6.18
C PRO A 130 -21.28 3.93 7.56
N LEU A 131 -20.02 4.35 7.59
CA LEU A 131 -19.39 4.85 8.81
C LEU A 131 -20.09 6.12 9.29
N LYS A 132 -20.13 6.30 10.61
CA LYS A 132 -20.67 7.50 11.26
C LYS A 132 -19.57 8.24 11.99
N ASP A 133 -19.39 9.52 11.69
CA ASP A 133 -18.40 10.35 12.38
C ASP A 133 -18.73 10.48 13.87
N VAL A 134 -17.71 10.43 14.72
CA VAL A 134 -17.83 10.62 16.17
C VAL A 134 -17.19 11.92 16.66
N ASN A 135 -16.42 12.57 15.79
CA ASN A 135 -15.84 13.88 16.02
C ASN A 135 -16.21 14.86 14.91
N LYS A 136 -16.15 16.15 15.23
CA LYS A 136 -16.05 17.20 14.20
C LYS A 136 -14.57 17.50 14.01
N TRP A 137 -14.10 17.45 12.77
CA TRP A 137 -12.78 17.94 12.39
C TRP A 137 -12.93 19.23 11.58
N ARG A 138 -11.89 20.07 11.61
CA ARG A 138 -11.90 21.37 10.94
C ARG A 138 -11.20 21.25 9.61
N ARG A 139 -11.96 21.41 8.52
CA ARG A 139 -11.46 21.30 7.14
C ARG A 139 -10.29 22.23 6.85
N ASN A 140 -10.32 23.46 7.36
CA ASN A 140 -9.25 24.44 7.17
C ASN A 140 -7.94 24.10 7.90
N HIS A 141 -7.90 23.05 8.72
CA HIS A 141 -6.66 22.54 9.32
C HIS A 141 -6.03 21.41 8.51
N VAL A 142 -6.78 20.81 7.57
CA VAL A 142 -6.22 19.79 6.68
C VAL A 142 -5.28 20.52 5.68
N PRO A 143 -4.07 20.01 5.44
CA PRO A 143 -3.14 20.62 4.49
C PRO A 143 -3.74 20.79 3.08
N LYS A 144 -3.21 21.74 2.32
CA LYS A 144 -3.47 21.88 0.89
C LYS A 144 -2.19 21.57 0.12
N LEU A 145 -2.32 21.23 -1.16
CA LEU A 145 -1.17 21.08 -2.04
C LEU A 145 -0.42 22.41 -2.18
N ALA A 146 0.90 22.31 -2.29
CA ALA A 146 1.78 23.43 -2.62
C ALA A 146 2.28 23.29 -4.08
N HIS A 147 3.11 24.25 -4.52
CA HIS A 147 3.88 24.14 -5.76
C HIS A 147 3.06 24.03 -7.06
N GLY A 148 1.80 24.48 -7.05
CA GLY A 148 0.91 24.41 -8.21
C GLY A 148 0.35 23.02 -8.48
N LEU A 149 0.50 22.08 -7.54
CA LEU A 149 0.08 20.69 -7.68
C LEU A 149 -1.45 20.51 -7.67
N GLU A 150 -2.22 21.50 -7.23
CA GLU A 150 -3.68 21.49 -7.30
C GLU A 150 -4.20 21.24 -8.73
N LYS A 151 -3.42 21.59 -9.76
CA LYS A 151 -3.74 21.32 -11.17
C LYS A 151 -3.87 19.83 -11.48
N VAL A 152 -3.15 18.96 -10.76
CA VAL A 152 -3.21 17.50 -10.91
C VAL A 152 -4.62 16.97 -10.61
N LEU A 153 -5.33 17.60 -9.67
CA LEU A 153 -6.66 17.18 -9.22
C LEU A 153 -7.75 17.40 -10.28
N SER A 154 -7.55 18.39 -11.15
CA SER A 154 -8.55 18.79 -12.16
C SER A 154 -8.37 18.10 -13.52
N ARG A 155 -7.22 17.45 -13.76
CA ARG A 155 -6.85 16.90 -15.07
C ARG A 155 -6.73 15.38 -14.97
N GLN A 156 -7.52 14.66 -15.76
CA GLN A 156 -7.44 13.21 -15.82
C GLN A 156 -6.10 12.74 -16.38
N GLY A 157 -5.70 11.53 -15.98
CA GLY A 157 -4.45 10.91 -16.41
C GLY A 157 -3.23 11.41 -15.64
N VAL A 158 -2.08 10.95 -16.09
CA VAL A 158 -0.78 11.28 -15.50
C VAL A 158 -0.18 12.51 -16.16
N HIS A 159 0.51 13.32 -15.36
CA HIS A 159 1.14 14.57 -15.78
C HIS A 159 2.63 14.52 -15.50
N TRP A 160 3.43 14.75 -16.53
CA TRP A 160 4.88 14.93 -16.36
C TRP A 160 5.18 16.14 -15.50
N LEU A 161 6.16 16.03 -14.61
CA LEU A 161 6.72 17.18 -13.92
C LEU A 161 7.41 18.12 -14.93
N ARG A 162 8.33 17.55 -15.71
CA ARG A 162 9.02 18.18 -16.83
C ARG A 162 8.71 17.35 -18.07
N ASP A 163 8.15 18.02 -19.08
CA ASP A 163 7.82 17.39 -20.35
C ASP A 163 9.10 16.88 -21.05
N PRO A 164 9.19 15.60 -21.41
CA PRO A 164 10.43 15.02 -21.92
C PRO A 164 10.79 15.48 -23.34
N GLU A 165 9.83 15.98 -24.12
CA GLU A 165 10.06 16.42 -25.50
C GLU A 165 10.45 17.90 -25.57
N THR A 166 9.75 18.74 -24.82
CA THR A 166 9.92 20.20 -24.82
C THR A 166 10.86 20.69 -23.72
N GLU A 167 11.20 19.81 -22.76
CA GLU A 167 11.97 20.11 -21.55
C GLU A 167 11.35 21.19 -20.63
N LYS A 168 10.12 21.61 -20.89
CA LYS A 168 9.42 22.62 -20.09
C LYS A 168 8.81 21.99 -18.84
N TYR A 169 8.88 22.71 -17.73
CA TYR A 169 8.22 22.30 -16.50
C TYR A 169 6.73 22.61 -16.53
N ASN A 170 5.91 21.61 -16.20
CA ASN A 170 4.46 21.77 -16.01
C ASN A 170 4.12 22.25 -14.59
N PHE A 171 5.02 22.04 -13.62
CA PHE A 171 4.90 22.43 -12.21
C PHE A 171 6.18 23.12 -11.72
N ASP A 172 6.25 23.51 -10.46
CA ASP A 172 7.45 24.15 -9.90
C ASP A 172 8.68 23.23 -10.01
N GLN A 173 9.77 23.74 -10.58
CA GLN A 173 11.02 22.99 -10.78
C GLN A 173 11.61 22.46 -9.47
N ILE A 174 11.31 23.07 -8.32
CA ILE A 174 11.78 22.55 -7.03
C ILE A 174 11.41 21.09 -6.80
N LEU A 175 10.26 20.65 -7.31
CA LEU A 175 9.74 19.30 -7.12
C LEU A 175 10.63 18.23 -7.79
N GLU A 176 11.49 18.61 -8.73
CA GLU A 176 12.29 17.66 -9.50
C GLU A 176 13.28 16.91 -8.64
N LYS A 177 13.96 17.60 -7.71
CA LYS A 177 14.99 17.00 -6.85
C LYS A 177 14.41 16.71 -5.48
N ILE A 178 14.45 15.44 -5.08
CA ILE A 178 13.97 14.98 -3.78
C ILE A 178 15.10 15.12 -2.76
N PRO A 179 14.89 15.87 -1.66
CA PRO A 179 15.78 15.85 -0.50
C PRO A 179 15.90 14.43 0.05
N GLN A 180 17.11 14.05 0.46
CA GLN A 180 17.34 12.71 0.99
C GLN A 180 16.94 12.64 2.47
N PRO A 181 16.48 11.48 2.98
CA PRO A 181 16.05 11.36 4.37
C PRO A 181 17.10 11.80 5.40
N HIS A 182 18.39 11.58 5.15
CA HIS A 182 19.45 12.04 6.04
C HIS A 182 19.56 13.58 6.12
N GLU A 183 19.06 14.32 5.13
CA GLU A 183 19.02 15.79 5.10
C GLU A 183 17.80 16.36 5.83
N PHE A 184 16.79 15.53 6.12
CA PHE A 184 15.50 15.94 6.68
C PHE A 184 15.45 15.72 8.20
N ALA A 185 14.92 16.72 8.92
CA ALA A 185 14.83 16.72 10.38
C ALA A 185 13.47 16.16 10.83
N PHE A 186 13.35 14.83 10.86
CA PHE A 186 12.13 14.13 11.25
C PHE A 186 11.71 14.40 12.71
N ASP A 187 12.66 14.72 13.59
CA ASP A 187 12.44 15.14 14.97
C ASP A 187 11.57 16.40 15.10
N ARG A 188 11.48 17.21 14.02
CA ARG A 188 10.63 18.41 13.96
C ARG A 188 9.19 18.11 13.55
N LEU A 189 8.89 16.89 13.11
CA LEU A 189 7.53 16.45 12.77
C LEU A 189 6.82 15.88 14.00
N PRO A 190 5.48 15.86 14.01
CA PRO A 190 4.74 15.02 14.94
C PRO A 190 5.19 13.57 14.79
N GLY A 191 5.45 12.89 15.92
CA GLY A 191 5.77 11.47 15.91
C GLY A 191 4.58 10.61 15.49
N PHE A 192 4.85 9.46 14.87
CA PHE A 192 3.82 8.46 14.59
C PHE A 192 3.21 7.94 15.91
N VAL A 193 1.89 7.93 16.01
CA VAL A 193 1.16 7.46 17.20
C VAL A 193 0.38 6.19 16.85
N PRO A 194 0.81 4.99 17.33
CA PRO A 194 0.04 3.76 17.14
C PRO A 194 -1.31 3.82 17.87
N SER A 195 -2.26 2.96 17.49
CA SER A 195 -3.63 3.02 18.02
C SER A 195 -3.67 2.83 19.53
N SER A 196 -2.77 2.00 20.07
CA SER A 196 -2.64 1.74 21.51
C SER A 196 -2.12 2.91 22.33
N GLN A 197 -1.47 3.90 21.71
CA GLN A 197 -0.91 5.08 22.36
C GLN A 197 -1.73 6.35 22.08
N ASP A 198 -2.76 6.27 21.23
CA ASP A 198 -3.64 7.41 20.93
C ASP A 198 -4.74 7.57 21.99
N GLU A 199 -4.45 8.38 23.00
CA GLU A 199 -5.39 8.69 24.08
C GLU A 199 -6.71 9.29 23.57
N SER A 200 -6.66 10.10 22.50
CA SER A 200 -7.85 10.70 21.90
C SER A 200 -8.74 9.63 21.27
N LEU A 201 -8.16 8.69 20.53
CA LEU A 201 -8.87 7.56 19.93
C LEU A 201 -9.54 6.70 21.02
N ILE A 202 -8.82 6.37 22.08
CA ILE A 202 -9.35 5.59 23.22
C ILE A 202 -10.50 6.34 23.90
N ALA A 203 -10.35 7.64 24.14
CA ALA A 203 -11.39 8.48 24.72
C ALA A 203 -12.65 8.54 23.84
N TYR A 204 -12.50 8.70 22.52
CA TYR A 204 -13.62 8.66 21.59
C TYR A 204 -14.32 7.30 21.56
N ALA A 205 -13.56 6.20 21.68
CA ALA A 205 -14.14 4.86 21.76
C ALA A 205 -14.99 4.68 23.01
N ARG A 206 -14.47 5.04 24.18
CA ARG A 206 -15.19 5.00 25.46
C ARG A 206 -16.47 5.83 25.38
N LYS A 207 -16.38 7.08 24.92
CA LYS A 207 -17.54 7.98 24.73
C LYS A 207 -18.57 7.41 23.75
N SER A 208 -18.11 6.75 22.68
CA SER A 208 -18.96 6.21 21.62
C SER A 208 -19.47 4.78 21.88
N LYS A 209 -19.08 4.19 23.02
CA LYS A 209 -19.34 2.80 23.42
C LYS A 209 -18.80 1.78 22.39
N CYS A 210 -17.66 2.10 21.80
CA CYS A 210 -16.93 1.21 20.90
C CYS A 210 -15.98 0.31 21.71
N LYS A 211 -15.92 -0.97 21.35
CA LYS A 211 -15.06 -1.97 21.98
C LYS A 211 -13.75 -2.19 21.22
N TYR A 212 -13.73 -1.90 19.92
CA TYR A 212 -12.58 -2.13 19.06
C TYR A 212 -12.16 -0.83 18.39
N ILE A 213 -10.87 -0.54 18.38
CA ILE A 213 -10.30 0.62 17.71
C ILE A 213 -9.09 0.24 16.85
N GLY A 214 -8.90 0.96 15.75
CA GLY A 214 -7.70 0.82 14.93
C GLY A 214 -7.54 1.98 13.96
N SER A 215 -6.35 2.10 13.41
CA SER A 215 -6.03 3.09 12.38
C SER A 215 -6.09 2.47 10.99
N THR A 216 -6.14 3.32 9.96
CA THR A 216 -6.15 2.89 8.57
C THR A 216 -5.08 1.84 8.26
N SER A 217 -3.80 2.10 8.59
CA SER A 217 -2.68 1.21 8.29
C SER A 217 -2.78 -0.17 8.97
N SER A 218 -3.29 -0.22 10.21
CA SER A 218 -3.43 -1.48 10.95
C SER A 218 -4.64 -2.31 10.52
N LEU A 219 -5.62 -1.70 9.83
CA LEU A 219 -6.90 -2.36 9.49
C LEU A 219 -6.98 -2.77 8.02
N THR A 220 -6.33 -2.08 7.10
CA THR A 220 -6.49 -2.34 5.66
C THR A 220 -6.04 -3.74 5.26
N GLY A 221 -4.96 -4.26 5.84
CA GLY A 221 -4.52 -5.64 5.58
C GLY A 221 -5.58 -6.69 5.95
N ILE A 222 -6.25 -6.51 7.09
CA ILE A 222 -7.35 -7.39 7.54
C ILE A 222 -8.53 -7.30 6.57
N LEU A 223 -8.91 -6.08 6.18
CA LEU A 223 -9.98 -5.84 5.21
C LEU A 223 -9.68 -6.46 3.84
N THR A 224 -8.41 -6.44 3.42
CA THR A 224 -7.92 -7.13 2.22
C THR A 224 -8.14 -8.64 2.31
N GLN A 225 -7.75 -9.29 3.41
CA GLN A 225 -7.98 -10.73 3.61
C GLN A 225 -9.47 -11.09 3.57
N ILE A 226 -10.32 -10.27 4.20
CA ILE A 226 -11.78 -10.43 4.17
C ILE A 226 -12.32 -10.25 2.74
N TYR A 227 -11.86 -9.24 2.01
CA TYR A 227 -12.27 -8.99 0.64
C TYR A 227 -11.90 -10.14 -0.30
N LEU A 228 -10.70 -10.70 -0.16
CA LEU A 228 -10.26 -11.84 -0.98
C LEU A 228 -11.16 -13.06 -0.78
N LEU A 229 -11.70 -13.25 0.43
CA LEU A 229 -12.72 -14.28 0.70
C LEU A 229 -14.06 -13.89 0.09
N LEU A 230 -14.55 -12.68 0.38
CA LEU A 230 -15.87 -12.18 -0.04
C LEU A 230 -16.03 -12.16 -1.58
N SER A 231 -14.95 -11.83 -2.28
CA SER A 231 -14.91 -11.64 -3.73
C SER A 231 -14.60 -12.90 -4.54
N ASP A 232 -14.35 -14.03 -3.89
CA ASP A 232 -13.75 -15.23 -4.50
C ASP A 232 -12.47 -14.90 -5.28
N GLU A 233 -11.61 -14.04 -4.73
CA GLU A 233 -10.42 -13.48 -5.41
C GLU A 233 -10.71 -12.91 -6.80
N LYS A 234 -11.74 -12.07 -6.90
CA LYS A 234 -12.10 -11.38 -8.13
C LYS A 234 -10.86 -10.75 -8.78
N LEU A 235 -10.68 -11.04 -10.07
CA LEU A 235 -9.63 -10.43 -10.89
C LEU A 235 -9.87 -8.93 -11.08
N VAL A 236 -8.78 -8.16 -11.08
CA VAL A 236 -8.81 -6.72 -11.39
C VAL A 236 -9.21 -6.50 -12.86
N SER A 237 -9.83 -5.37 -13.16
CA SER A 237 -9.98 -4.85 -14.53
C SER A 237 -8.73 -4.07 -14.92
N LEU A 238 -8.31 -4.26 -16.17
CA LEU A 238 -7.22 -3.54 -16.83
C LEU A 238 -7.75 -2.80 -18.06
N ASP A 239 -9.07 -2.62 -18.16
CA ASP A 239 -9.73 -2.10 -19.36
C ASP A 239 -9.37 -0.63 -19.62
N ASN A 240 -8.82 0.06 -18.62
CA ASN A 240 -8.29 1.42 -18.71
C ASN A 240 -6.81 1.49 -19.12
N LEU A 241 -6.17 0.36 -19.37
CA LEU A 241 -4.80 0.29 -19.89
C LEU A 241 -4.77 0.04 -21.39
N SER A 242 -3.64 0.36 -22.00
CA SER A 242 -3.35 0.14 -23.40
C SER A 242 -3.42 -1.35 -23.77
N ALA A 243 -3.56 -1.61 -25.07
CA ALA A 243 -3.63 -2.96 -25.63
C ALA A 243 -2.40 -3.82 -25.27
N GLU A 244 -1.27 -3.21 -24.91
CA GLU A 244 -0.09 -3.94 -24.45
C GLU A 244 -0.34 -4.77 -23.18
N PHE A 245 -1.35 -4.39 -22.37
CA PHE A 245 -1.74 -5.10 -21.16
C PHE A 245 -2.87 -6.11 -21.36
N ALA A 246 -3.35 -6.33 -22.58
CA ALA A 246 -4.45 -7.27 -22.85
C ALA A 246 -4.16 -8.72 -22.36
N SER A 247 -2.89 -9.14 -22.41
CA SER A 247 -2.42 -10.44 -21.92
C SER A 247 -1.82 -10.40 -20.51
N ALA A 248 -1.87 -9.25 -19.85
CA ALA A 248 -1.28 -9.07 -18.54
C ALA A 248 -2.01 -9.85 -17.45
N ALA A 249 -1.30 -10.09 -16.35
CA ALA A 249 -1.86 -10.76 -15.19
C ALA A 249 -2.91 -9.87 -14.49
N ARG A 250 -4.05 -10.46 -14.14
CA ARG A 250 -5.16 -9.74 -13.49
C ARG A 250 -5.40 -10.14 -12.03
N PHE A 251 -4.52 -10.95 -11.46
CA PHE A 251 -4.59 -11.31 -10.04
C PHE A 251 -3.78 -10.29 -9.23
N TYR A 252 -4.18 -10.07 -7.97
CA TYR A 252 -3.40 -9.31 -7.00
C TYR A 252 -1.94 -9.79 -6.91
N THR A 253 -1.04 -9.01 -6.33
CA THR A 253 0.33 -9.48 -6.07
C THR A 253 0.38 -10.47 -4.88
N PRO A 254 1.47 -11.23 -4.69
CA PRO A 254 1.69 -12.01 -3.47
C PRO A 254 1.62 -11.14 -2.20
N GLY A 255 2.14 -9.90 -2.25
CA GLY A 255 2.05 -8.94 -1.15
C GLY A 255 0.61 -8.69 -0.67
N GLN A 256 -0.32 -8.51 -1.60
CA GLN A 256 -1.75 -8.36 -1.26
C GLN A 256 -2.42 -9.63 -0.71
N ARG A 257 -1.78 -10.80 -0.82
CA ARG A 257 -2.32 -12.08 -0.31
C ARG A 257 -1.65 -12.57 0.96
N ILE A 258 -0.57 -11.93 1.37
CA ILE A 258 0.23 -12.39 2.51
C ILE A 258 -0.61 -12.38 3.78
N PRO A 259 -0.45 -13.35 4.69
CA PRO A 259 -1.12 -13.31 5.98
C PRO A 259 -0.84 -11.98 6.68
N VAL A 260 -1.85 -11.47 7.39
CA VAL A 260 -1.75 -10.19 8.10
C VAL A 260 -1.81 -10.47 9.57
N SER A 261 -0.82 -9.97 10.32
CA SER A 261 -0.80 -10.11 11.77
C SER A 261 -0.91 -8.75 12.44
N VAL A 262 -1.62 -8.73 13.57
CA VAL A 262 -1.85 -7.53 14.38
C VAL A 262 -1.88 -7.90 15.86
N PHE A 263 -1.51 -6.94 16.70
CA PHE A 263 -1.77 -6.99 18.13
C PHE A 263 -3.13 -6.35 18.44
N LEU A 264 -3.95 -7.05 19.21
CA LEU A 264 -5.15 -6.51 19.82
C LEU A 264 -4.88 -6.33 21.31
N ARG A 265 -4.48 -5.11 21.69
CA ARG A 265 -4.12 -4.81 23.09
C ARG A 265 -5.36 -4.43 23.89
N TYR A 266 -5.56 -5.10 25.01
CA TYR A 266 -6.68 -4.80 25.91
C TYR A 266 -6.32 -3.63 26.84
N GLN A 267 -7.20 -2.62 26.89
CA GLN A 267 -7.07 -1.44 27.74
C GLN A 267 -8.44 -1.05 28.30
N ASP A 268 -8.74 -1.46 29.54
CA ASP A 268 -9.97 -1.15 30.28
C ASP A 268 -11.25 -1.26 29.44
N GLY A 269 -11.48 -2.44 28.84
CA GLY A 269 -12.68 -2.72 28.07
C GLY A 269 -12.63 -2.31 26.59
N VAL A 270 -11.56 -1.66 26.14
CA VAL A 270 -11.29 -1.34 24.73
C VAL A 270 -10.14 -2.22 24.22
N PHE A 271 -10.24 -2.70 22.98
CA PHE A 271 -9.15 -3.39 22.29
C PHE A 271 -8.61 -2.50 21.19
N THR A 272 -7.29 -2.26 21.19
CA THR A 272 -6.59 -1.44 20.21
C THR A 272 -5.85 -2.31 19.21
N THR A 273 -6.01 -2.04 17.92
CA THR A 273 -5.30 -2.74 16.85
C THR A 273 -4.02 -2.02 16.47
N ASP A 274 -2.87 -2.67 16.67
CA ASP A 274 -1.57 -2.25 16.18
C ASP A 274 -1.02 -3.27 15.18
N ILE A 275 -0.16 -2.82 14.27
CA ILE A 275 0.56 -3.72 13.35
C ILE A 275 1.50 -4.60 14.19
N ASP A 276 1.68 -5.84 13.76
CA ASP A 276 2.67 -6.75 14.29
C ASP A 276 3.94 -6.71 13.45
N ASP A 277 4.99 -6.17 14.05
CA ASP A 277 6.33 -5.93 13.52
C ASP A 277 7.37 -6.92 14.09
N GLU A 278 6.97 -7.92 14.88
CA GLU A 278 7.91 -8.86 15.53
C GLU A 278 8.75 -9.68 14.53
N ARG A 279 8.31 -9.76 13.27
CA ARG A 279 8.97 -10.52 12.20
C ARG A 279 9.67 -9.63 11.18
N ASP A 280 9.74 -8.34 11.44
CA ASP A 280 10.55 -7.42 10.64
C ASP A 280 12.00 -7.49 11.16
N ASP A 281 12.73 -8.54 10.74
CA ASP A 281 14.11 -8.81 11.17
C ASP A 281 15.11 -7.73 10.71
N ASP A 282 14.75 -6.96 9.69
CA ASP A 282 15.59 -5.91 9.12
C ASP A 282 15.29 -4.57 9.80
N LYS A 283 16.05 -4.26 10.84
CA LYS A 283 16.02 -2.94 11.50
C LYS A 283 16.58 -1.81 10.62
N SER A 284 17.16 -2.12 9.45
CA SER A 284 17.52 -1.07 8.51
C SER A 284 16.24 -0.50 7.91
N GLU A 285 15.99 0.78 8.17
CA GLU A 285 14.82 1.45 7.62
C GLU A 285 14.89 1.38 6.09
N ILE A 286 13.94 0.66 5.49
CA ILE A 286 13.74 0.68 4.05
C ILE A 286 13.48 2.13 3.65
N ILE A 287 14.35 2.68 2.78
CA ILE A 287 14.36 4.10 2.37
C ILE A 287 12.97 4.68 2.03
N LEU A 288 12.07 3.83 1.49
CA LEU A 288 10.73 4.23 1.07
C LEU A 288 9.83 4.66 2.24
N LEU A 289 10.03 4.15 3.46
CA LEU A 289 9.24 4.51 4.64
C LEU A 289 9.46 5.97 5.07
N PRO A 290 10.68 6.42 5.43
CA PRO A 290 10.93 7.81 5.77
C PRO A 290 10.71 8.75 4.57
N LEU A 291 10.94 8.28 3.35
CA LEU A 291 10.71 9.07 2.15
C LEU A 291 9.23 9.39 1.91
N GLY A 292 8.32 8.49 2.26
CA GLY A 292 6.88 8.75 2.20
C GLY A 292 6.49 9.96 3.06
N THR A 293 6.93 9.97 4.32
CA THR A 293 6.69 11.06 5.28
C THR A 293 7.32 12.37 4.82
N LEU A 294 8.56 12.33 4.31
CA LEU A 294 9.24 13.49 3.76
C LEU A 294 8.47 14.08 2.58
N LEU A 295 8.09 13.24 1.61
CA LEU A 295 7.40 13.67 0.40
C LEU A 295 6.00 14.21 0.69
N GLU A 296 5.28 13.67 1.68
CA GLU A 296 4.00 14.25 2.12
C GLU A 296 4.16 15.73 2.49
N LYS A 297 5.19 16.05 3.30
CA LYS A 297 5.47 17.45 3.70
C LYS A 297 6.03 18.27 2.54
N PHE A 298 6.82 17.65 1.65
CA PHE A 298 7.36 18.33 0.47
C PHE A 298 6.27 18.76 -0.52
N LEU A 299 5.21 17.96 -0.66
CA LEU A 299 4.10 18.25 -1.57
C LEU A 299 3.07 19.24 -1.00
N THR A 300 3.08 19.47 0.32
CA THR A 300 2.07 20.28 1.03
C THR A 300 2.59 21.58 1.63
N LEU A 301 3.89 21.67 1.91
CA LEU A 301 4.49 22.88 2.50
C LEU A 301 5.10 23.77 1.41
N PRO A 302 4.84 25.10 1.42
CA PRO A 302 5.58 26.01 0.55
C PRO A 302 7.09 25.92 0.78
N LYS A 303 7.90 26.10 -0.28
CA LYS A 303 9.37 26.01 -0.27
C LYS A 303 10.02 26.63 0.97
N LYS A 304 9.66 27.88 1.29
CA LYS A 304 10.23 28.62 2.42
C LYS A 304 9.96 27.94 3.77
N THR A 305 8.81 27.29 3.91
CA THR A 305 8.41 26.57 5.12
C THR A 305 9.05 25.19 5.14
N PHE A 306 9.02 24.46 4.02
CA PHE A 306 9.64 23.14 3.90
C PHE A 306 11.14 23.17 4.24
N ASN A 307 11.87 24.18 3.75
CA ASN A 307 13.31 24.33 4.04
C ASN A 307 13.64 24.39 5.54
N LYS A 308 12.68 24.78 6.39
CA LYS A 308 12.87 24.79 7.85
C LYS A 308 12.88 23.39 8.46
N PHE A 309 12.48 22.37 7.71
CA PHE A 309 12.55 20.96 8.10
C PHE A 309 13.80 20.27 7.54
N LEU A 310 14.68 21.00 6.85
CA LEU A 310 16.00 20.49 6.50
C LEU A 310 16.97 20.70 7.67
N LYS A 311 17.88 19.76 7.89
CA LYS A 311 18.91 19.83 8.94
C LYS A 311 19.87 21.03 8.73
N SER A 312 20.03 21.48 7.50
CA SER A 312 20.79 22.70 7.17
C SER A 312 20.18 23.98 7.75
N HIS A 313 18.88 23.96 8.10
CA HIS A 313 18.23 25.04 8.82
C HIS A 313 18.44 24.86 10.32
N THR A 314 19.21 25.76 10.93
CA THR A 314 19.63 25.68 12.35
C THR A 314 18.78 26.51 13.31
N ALA A 315 17.97 27.45 12.81
CA ALA A 315 17.13 28.27 13.66
C ALA A 315 15.90 27.50 14.16
N GLU A 316 15.58 27.61 15.45
CA GLU A 316 14.41 26.98 16.10
C GLU A 316 13.08 27.69 15.77
N ASN A 317 12.88 28.09 14.51
CA ASN A 317 11.70 28.82 14.06
C ASN A 317 10.87 28.05 13.02
N TYR A 318 10.90 26.71 13.11
CA TYR A 318 10.05 25.82 12.32
C TYR A 318 8.64 25.77 12.90
N PRO A 319 7.60 25.66 12.05
CA PRO A 319 6.22 25.62 12.54
C PRO A 319 5.93 24.28 13.23
N HIS A 320 5.16 24.32 14.32
CA HIS A 320 4.58 23.12 14.89
C HIS A 320 3.43 22.63 14.00
N LEU A 321 3.67 21.56 13.26
CA LEU A 321 2.64 20.90 12.47
C LEU A 321 1.73 20.08 13.38
N LYS A 322 0.47 19.91 12.96
CA LYS A 322 -0.50 19.05 13.64
C LYS A 322 -1.23 18.24 12.60
N ASP A 323 -1.21 16.93 12.78
CA ASP A 323 -1.95 16.04 11.89
C ASP A 323 -3.44 16.07 12.24
N VAL A 324 -4.26 16.14 11.19
CA VAL A 324 -5.72 16.15 11.33
C VAL A 324 -6.24 14.74 11.15
N HIS A 325 -7.07 14.30 12.10
CA HIS A 325 -7.63 12.95 12.10
C HIS A 325 -9.15 12.98 12.00
N ARG A 326 -9.69 12.07 11.19
CA ARG A 326 -11.09 11.68 11.20
C ARG A 326 -11.27 10.46 12.08
N TYR A 327 -12.31 10.48 12.92
CA TYR A 327 -12.73 9.36 13.74
C TYR A 327 -14.17 8.96 13.35
N ALA A 328 -14.34 7.74 12.85
CA ALA A 328 -15.63 7.26 12.36
C ALA A 328 -15.90 5.81 12.78
N LYS A 329 -17.14 5.51 13.14
CA LYS A 329 -17.53 4.21 13.69
C LYS A 329 -18.48 3.41 12.81
N HIS A 330 -18.38 2.10 12.92
CA HIS A 330 -19.37 1.11 12.48
C HIS A 330 -19.67 0.18 13.66
N GLY A 331 -20.94 0.09 14.08
CA GLY A 331 -21.30 -0.72 15.25
C GLY A 331 -20.46 -0.36 16.48
N LYS A 332 -19.72 -1.34 17.00
CA LYS A 332 -18.78 -1.24 18.12
C LYS A 332 -17.32 -0.99 17.70
N PHE A 333 -17.05 -0.79 16.42
CA PHE A 333 -15.72 -0.53 15.88
C PHE A 333 -15.54 0.96 15.58
N LEU A 334 -14.49 1.59 16.12
CA LEU A 334 -14.10 2.96 15.81
C LEU A 334 -12.79 2.96 15.01
N MET A 335 -12.74 3.73 13.93
CA MET A 335 -11.58 3.80 13.04
C MET A 335 -11.04 5.22 12.97
N ARG A 336 -9.72 5.34 12.93
CA ARG A 336 -8.97 6.59 12.75
C ARG A 336 -8.34 6.64 11.36
N SER A 337 -8.50 7.76 10.66
CA SER A 337 -7.70 8.09 9.47
C SER A 337 -7.04 9.44 9.64
N GLN A 338 -5.75 9.53 9.37
CA GLN A 338 -5.10 10.81 9.09
C GLN A 338 -5.67 11.38 7.78
N LEU A 339 -5.75 12.70 7.67
CA LEU A 339 -6.22 13.42 6.49
C LEU A 339 -5.05 14.23 5.93
N ASP A 340 -4.48 13.76 4.83
CA ASP A 340 -3.24 14.33 4.29
C ASP A 340 -3.46 15.64 3.55
N CYS A 341 -4.53 15.73 2.74
CA CYS A 341 -4.78 16.90 1.93
C CYS A 341 -6.26 17.17 1.67
N VAL A 342 -6.61 18.43 1.40
CA VAL A 342 -7.95 18.86 1.01
C VAL A 342 -7.91 19.85 -0.15
N ASP A 343 -8.87 19.74 -1.07
CA ASP A 343 -9.13 20.74 -2.10
C ASP A 343 -10.63 20.96 -2.30
N ASP A 344 -11.02 22.20 -2.61
CA ASP A 344 -12.41 22.61 -2.80
C ASP A 344 -12.95 22.23 -4.18
N SER A 345 -12.08 21.92 -5.15
CA SER A 345 -12.48 21.43 -6.47
C SER A 345 -12.95 19.98 -6.47
N LEU A 346 -12.61 19.20 -5.43
CA LEU A 346 -12.93 17.78 -5.34
C LEU A 346 -14.32 17.54 -4.71
N PRO A 347 -15.04 16.48 -5.13
CA PRO A 347 -16.33 16.12 -4.56
C PRO A 347 -16.33 15.85 -3.05
N GLY A 348 -17.52 15.89 -2.45
CA GLY A 348 -17.74 15.45 -1.07
C GLY A 348 -17.03 16.33 -0.04
N THR A 349 -16.16 15.72 0.77
CA THR A 349 -15.37 16.44 1.78
C THR A 349 -14.19 17.21 1.18
N GLY A 350 -13.89 16.99 -0.10
CA GLY A 350 -12.69 17.50 -0.78
C GLY A 350 -11.38 16.88 -0.28
N VAL A 351 -11.42 15.98 0.71
CA VAL A 351 -10.22 15.37 1.29
C VAL A 351 -9.72 14.27 0.35
N PHE A 352 -8.41 14.14 0.23
CA PHE A 352 -7.76 13.07 -0.50
C PHE A 352 -6.44 12.71 0.17
N ASP A 353 -5.95 11.51 -0.14
CA ASP A 353 -4.74 10.96 0.42
C ASP A 353 -3.52 11.29 -0.46
N LEU A 354 -2.33 11.40 0.15
CA LEU A 354 -1.08 11.54 -0.61
C LEU A 354 -0.32 10.22 -0.62
N LYS A 355 0.04 9.77 -1.81
CA LYS A 355 0.82 8.55 -2.01
C LYS A 355 2.04 8.83 -2.88
N THR A 356 3.08 8.06 -2.65
CA THR A 356 4.29 8.09 -3.47
C THR A 356 4.52 6.72 -4.06
N ARG A 357 5.13 6.69 -5.23
CA ARG A 357 5.38 5.46 -5.98
C ARG A 357 6.79 5.48 -6.52
N ALA A 358 7.67 4.75 -5.85
CA ALA A 358 8.97 4.41 -6.40
C ALA A 358 8.79 3.53 -7.64
N ILE A 359 9.62 3.73 -8.66
CA ILE A 359 9.64 2.86 -9.85
C ILE A 359 9.89 1.40 -9.48
N SER A 360 9.33 0.50 -10.28
CA SER A 360 9.36 -0.95 -10.10
C SER A 360 10.76 -1.50 -9.77
N PRO A 361 11.85 -1.11 -10.47
CA PRO A 361 13.20 -1.60 -10.12
C PRO A 361 13.58 -1.35 -8.66
N ILE A 362 13.29 -0.16 -8.12
CA ILE A 362 13.58 0.18 -6.71
C ILE A 362 12.71 -0.64 -5.76
N ARG A 363 11.43 -0.87 -6.08
CA ARG A 363 10.54 -1.61 -5.19
C ARG A 363 10.90 -3.10 -5.08
N HIS A 364 11.54 -3.64 -6.12
CA HIS A 364 11.98 -5.03 -6.16
C HIS A 364 13.43 -5.24 -5.69
N ASP A 365 14.20 -4.17 -5.56
CA ASP A 365 15.58 -4.19 -5.10
C ASP A 365 15.85 -2.99 -4.19
N VAL A 366 15.02 -2.87 -3.15
CA VAL A 366 14.94 -1.66 -2.34
C VAL A 366 16.19 -1.44 -1.48
N ARG A 367 16.87 -2.53 -1.09
CA ARG A 367 18.15 -2.47 -0.37
C ARG A 367 19.27 -1.90 -1.23
N ASN A 368 19.18 -2.04 -2.57
CA ASN A 368 20.15 -1.52 -3.52
C ASN A 368 19.58 -0.36 -4.37
N TYR A 369 18.64 0.42 -3.82
CA TYR A 369 17.95 1.49 -4.56
C TYR A 369 18.89 2.50 -5.25
N LEU A 370 20.09 2.71 -4.70
CA LEU A 370 21.14 3.58 -5.26
C LEU A 370 21.57 3.16 -6.69
N ASN A 371 21.40 1.89 -7.04
CA ASN A 371 21.72 1.37 -8.37
C ASN A 371 20.75 1.85 -9.46
N TYR A 372 19.64 2.49 -9.07
CA TYR A 372 18.54 2.86 -9.96
C TYR A 372 18.26 4.37 -10.03
N LEU A 373 19.12 5.22 -9.45
CA LEU A 373 18.92 6.68 -9.44
C LEU A 373 19.03 7.33 -10.83
N ASP A 374 19.66 6.67 -11.81
CA ASP A 374 19.70 7.08 -13.22
C ASP A 374 18.46 6.64 -14.01
N VAL A 375 17.70 5.68 -13.47
CA VAL A 375 16.55 5.13 -14.18
C VAL A 375 15.39 6.12 -14.07
N SER A 376 14.87 6.52 -15.24
CA SER A 376 13.73 7.42 -15.38
C SER A 376 12.60 6.73 -16.14
N LEU A 377 11.37 7.20 -15.92
CA LEU A 377 10.26 6.85 -16.80
C LEU A 377 10.47 7.53 -18.16
N THR A 378 10.20 6.81 -19.25
CA THR A 378 10.47 7.27 -20.62
C THR A 378 9.21 7.64 -21.39
N SER A 379 8.05 7.11 -21.01
CA SER A 379 6.77 7.39 -21.67
C SER A 379 5.59 7.26 -20.71
N ILE A 380 4.42 7.74 -21.16
CA ILE A 380 3.15 7.57 -20.45
C ILE A 380 2.68 6.11 -20.55
N THR A 381 2.63 5.57 -21.76
CA THR A 381 2.11 4.22 -22.06
C THR A 381 3.24 3.25 -22.41
N GLY A 382 3.02 1.97 -22.10
CA GLY A 382 3.90 0.86 -22.48
C GLY A 382 4.19 -0.10 -21.33
N ARG A 383 4.73 -1.28 -21.66
CA ARG A 383 4.94 -2.38 -20.68
C ARG A 383 6.09 -2.21 -19.70
N ARG A 384 7.07 -1.34 -19.99
CA ARG A 384 8.30 -1.20 -19.20
C ARG A 384 8.83 0.22 -19.20
N GLY A 385 9.22 0.72 -18.03
CA GLY A 385 9.78 2.06 -17.85
C GLY A 385 8.77 3.18 -18.09
N THR A 386 7.49 2.94 -17.81
CA THR A 386 6.40 3.87 -18.12
C THR A 386 5.52 4.14 -16.91
N PHE A 387 4.75 5.24 -16.94
CA PHE A 387 3.73 5.46 -15.92
C PHE A 387 2.66 4.37 -15.94
N GLU A 388 2.30 3.85 -17.12
CA GLU A 388 1.32 2.78 -17.27
C GLU A 388 1.78 1.45 -16.64
N GLU A 389 3.08 1.11 -16.69
CA GLU A 389 3.63 -0.03 -15.96
C GLU A 389 3.44 0.15 -14.44
N GLU A 390 3.78 1.33 -13.92
CA GLU A 390 3.64 1.61 -12.49
C GLU A 390 2.18 1.59 -12.04
N TYR A 391 1.28 2.14 -12.86
CA TYR A 391 -0.15 2.15 -12.63
C TYR A 391 -0.75 0.74 -12.70
N TYR A 392 -0.37 -0.07 -13.69
CA TYR A 392 -0.74 -1.49 -13.77
C TYR A 392 -0.35 -2.26 -12.52
N ASP A 393 0.88 -2.09 -12.05
CA ASP A 393 1.32 -2.75 -10.83
C ASP A 393 0.56 -2.19 -9.61
N MET A 394 0.28 -0.89 -9.58
CA MET A 394 -0.46 -0.23 -8.50
C MET A 394 -1.90 -0.76 -8.39
N ILE A 395 -2.58 -1.02 -9.51
CA ILE A 395 -3.91 -1.68 -9.53
C ILE A 395 -3.86 -3.02 -8.78
N ARG A 396 -2.81 -3.81 -8.99
CA ARG A 396 -2.68 -5.17 -8.46
C ARG A 396 -2.10 -5.22 -7.05
N ALA A 397 -1.31 -4.22 -6.68
CA ALA A 397 -0.47 -4.24 -5.48
C ALA A 397 -0.92 -3.27 -4.37
N ALA A 398 -1.70 -2.23 -4.69
CA ALA A 398 -1.97 -1.14 -3.74
C ALA A 398 -3.41 -0.60 -3.76
N PHE A 399 -4.09 -0.59 -4.91
CA PHE A 399 -5.42 0.03 -5.04
C PHE A 399 -6.45 -0.50 -4.05
N LEU A 400 -6.40 -1.79 -3.71
CA LEU A 400 -7.34 -2.36 -2.75
C LEU A 400 -7.20 -1.72 -1.37
N GLU A 401 -5.96 -1.56 -0.89
CA GLU A 401 -5.69 -0.87 0.36
C GLU A 401 -6.05 0.61 0.25
N TYR A 402 -5.59 1.31 -0.80
CA TYR A 402 -5.90 2.72 -1.01
C TYR A 402 -7.42 2.99 -1.03
N SER A 403 -8.20 2.11 -1.65
CA SER A 403 -9.67 2.19 -1.65
C SER A 403 -10.24 2.09 -0.24
N PHE A 404 -9.72 1.18 0.59
CA PHE A 404 -10.14 1.10 1.99
C PHE A 404 -9.67 2.30 2.82
N GLN A 405 -8.44 2.78 2.63
CA GLN A 405 -7.91 3.97 3.30
C GLN A 405 -8.81 5.18 3.01
N ALA A 406 -9.07 5.44 1.73
CA ALA A 406 -9.91 6.55 1.30
C ALA A 406 -11.34 6.45 1.86
N ARG A 407 -11.90 5.23 1.98
CA ARG A 407 -13.25 5.04 2.56
C ARG A 407 -13.28 5.23 4.08
N ILE A 408 -12.23 4.81 4.79
CA ILE A 408 -12.07 5.10 6.22
C ILE A 408 -11.84 6.59 6.45
N GLY A 409 -11.15 7.28 5.54
CA GLY A 409 -10.93 8.73 5.58
C GLY A 409 -12.11 9.57 5.10
N ASN A 410 -13.10 8.98 4.41
CA ASN A 410 -14.11 9.71 3.63
C ASN A 410 -13.46 10.72 2.66
N MET A 411 -12.45 10.20 1.96
CA MET A 411 -11.66 10.86 0.94
C MET A 411 -12.24 10.57 -0.45
N ASP A 412 -12.02 11.49 -1.40
CA ASP A 412 -12.46 11.33 -2.80
C ASP A 412 -11.54 10.40 -3.61
N GLY A 413 -10.25 10.35 -3.27
CA GLY A 413 -9.24 9.61 -3.99
C GLY A 413 -7.86 9.74 -3.38
N VAL A 414 -6.84 9.47 -4.19
CA VAL A 414 -5.43 9.60 -3.82
C VAL A 414 -4.67 10.36 -4.91
N MET A 415 -3.72 11.21 -4.53
CA MET A 415 -2.73 11.77 -5.46
C MET A 415 -1.43 10.98 -5.33
N VAL A 416 -0.88 10.52 -6.46
CA VAL A 416 0.34 9.72 -6.53
C VAL A 416 1.47 10.55 -7.13
N ALA A 417 2.61 10.62 -6.45
CA ALA A 417 3.87 11.14 -6.98
C ALA A 417 4.81 9.99 -7.39
N TYR A 418 5.19 9.92 -8.66
CA TYR A 418 6.08 8.88 -9.19
C TYR A 418 7.55 9.33 -9.11
N HIS A 419 8.44 8.49 -8.58
CA HIS A 419 9.83 8.88 -8.35
C HIS A 419 10.82 7.70 -8.45
N ASN A 420 12.10 8.03 -8.51
CA ASN A 420 13.19 7.07 -8.29
C ASN A 420 13.99 7.33 -7.01
N THR A 421 13.39 8.02 -6.04
CA THR A 421 13.97 8.44 -4.73
C THR A 421 14.95 9.60 -4.80
N ALA A 422 15.55 9.86 -5.96
CA ALA A 422 16.33 11.08 -6.21
C ALA A 422 15.50 12.16 -6.90
N ARG A 423 14.59 11.78 -7.80
CA ARG A 423 13.79 12.70 -8.62
C ARG A 423 12.34 12.29 -8.74
N ILE A 424 11.44 13.27 -8.80
CA ILE A 424 10.03 13.09 -9.16
C ILE A 424 9.87 13.20 -10.67
N PHE A 425 9.14 12.27 -11.28
CA PHE A 425 8.85 12.24 -12.71
C PHE A 425 7.54 12.92 -13.06
N GLY A 426 6.53 12.80 -12.20
CA GLY A 426 5.20 13.28 -12.49
C GLY A 426 4.19 12.84 -11.44
N PHE A 427 2.95 13.24 -11.67
CA PHE A 427 1.85 13.12 -10.72
C PHE A 427 0.58 12.60 -11.39
N GLN A 428 -0.23 11.87 -10.63
CA GLN A 428 -1.54 11.42 -11.08
C GLN A 428 -2.53 11.50 -9.93
N TYR A 429 -3.74 12.00 -10.19
CA TYR A 429 -4.86 11.85 -9.27
C TYR A 429 -5.68 10.62 -9.66
N VAL A 430 -5.97 9.75 -8.69
CA VAL A 430 -6.77 8.54 -8.88
C VAL A 430 -7.97 8.59 -7.94
N SER A 431 -9.16 8.76 -8.51
CA SER A 431 -10.41 8.83 -7.72
C SER A 431 -10.85 7.45 -7.21
N LEU A 432 -11.69 7.43 -6.17
CA LEU A 432 -12.40 6.22 -5.74
C LEU A 432 -13.23 5.58 -6.85
N LYS A 433 -13.79 6.38 -7.77
CA LYS A 433 -14.55 5.86 -8.92
C LYS A 433 -13.66 5.05 -9.86
N GLU A 434 -12.47 5.57 -10.14
CA GLU A 434 -11.46 4.90 -10.97
C GLU A 434 -10.93 3.64 -10.28
N MET A 435 -10.62 3.70 -8.99
CA MET A 435 -10.27 2.51 -8.21
C MET A 435 -11.39 1.47 -8.23
N ASP A 436 -12.66 1.89 -8.13
CA ASP A 436 -13.81 0.99 -8.17
C ASP A 436 -13.95 0.28 -9.53
N LEU A 437 -13.65 0.96 -10.64
CA LEU A 437 -13.59 0.33 -11.95
C LEU A 437 -12.50 -0.74 -12.01
N CYS A 438 -11.28 -0.43 -11.57
CA CYS A 438 -10.16 -1.36 -11.59
C CYS A 438 -10.36 -2.56 -10.63
N LEU A 439 -10.92 -2.36 -9.44
CA LEU A 439 -11.05 -3.41 -8.43
C LEU A 439 -12.35 -4.22 -8.56
N PHE A 440 -13.46 -3.51 -8.77
CA PHE A 440 -14.81 -4.07 -8.68
C PHE A 440 -15.51 -4.17 -10.04
N GLY A 441 -14.94 -3.57 -11.08
CA GLY A 441 -15.48 -3.59 -12.45
C GLY A 441 -16.64 -2.64 -12.68
N LYS A 442 -16.95 -1.78 -11.70
CA LYS A 442 -18.06 -0.82 -11.78
C LYS A 442 -17.85 0.32 -10.78
N GLU A 443 -18.03 1.56 -11.24
CA GLU A 443 -18.04 2.75 -10.38
C GLU A 443 -19.06 2.62 -9.23
N GLY A 444 -18.66 3.00 -8.02
CA GLY A 444 -19.53 3.05 -6.84
C GLY A 444 -19.74 1.69 -6.15
N ALA A 445 -19.30 0.58 -6.74
CA ALA A 445 -19.43 -0.74 -6.12
C ALA A 445 -18.65 -0.88 -4.81
N GLY A 446 -17.55 -0.13 -4.65
CA GLY A 446 -16.65 -0.28 -3.52
C GLY A 446 -17.28 0.10 -2.17
N ALA A 447 -18.28 0.99 -2.14
CA ALA A 447 -18.96 1.34 -0.90
C ALA A 447 -19.67 0.12 -0.27
N ARG A 448 -20.36 -0.67 -1.10
CA ARG A 448 -21.08 -1.87 -0.65
C ARG A 448 -20.10 -2.98 -0.24
N VAL A 449 -18.99 -3.11 -0.95
CA VAL A 449 -17.89 -4.03 -0.58
C VAL A 449 -17.32 -3.66 0.78
N PHE A 450 -16.92 -2.40 0.96
CA PHE A 450 -16.30 -1.91 2.19
C PHE A 450 -17.19 -2.12 3.41
N GLN A 451 -18.47 -1.79 3.34
CA GLN A 451 -19.40 -1.95 4.47
C GLN A 451 -19.53 -3.41 4.91
N ARG A 452 -19.47 -4.36 3.98
CA ARG A 452 -19.47 -5.80 4.28
C ARG A 452 -18.18 -6.25 4.92
N CYS A 453 -17.03 -5.80 4.38
CA CYS A 453 -15.73 -6.10 4.96
C CYS A 453 -15.63 -5.61 6.41
N VAL A 454 -16.06 -4.37 6.69
CA VAL A 454 -16.07 -3.81 8.04
C VAL A 454 -17.01 -4.58 8.97
N TRP A 455 -18.21 -4.95 8.51
CA TRP A 455 -19.13 -5.75 9.32
C TRP A 455 -18.55 -7.14 9.65
N ILE A 456 -17.93 -7.83 8.68
CA ILE A 456 -17.27 -9.12 8.89
C ILE A 456 -16.12 -8.96 9.89
N MET A 457 -15.31 -7.90 9.76
CA MET A 457 -14.23 -7.60 10.68
C MET A 457 -14.74 -7.41 12.11
N GLU A 458 -15.81 -6.63 12.32
CA GLU A 458 -16.43 -6.44 13.62
C GLU A 458 -16.95 -7.77 14.22
N MET A 459 -17.58 -8.61 13.38
CA MET A 459 -18.06 -9.93 13.77
C MET A 459 -16.91 -10.87 14.17
N LEU A 460 -15.79 -10.86 13.44
CA LEU A 460 -14.60 -11.63 13.79
C LEU A 460 -13.99 -11.15 15.10
N TYR A 461 -13.81 -9.84 15.28
CA TYR A 461 -13.25 -9.25 16.52
C TYR A 461 -14.05 -9.63 17.76
N LYS A 462 -15.38 -9.75 17.63
CA LYS A 462 -16.24 -10.27 18.71
C LYS A 462 -15.81 -11.66 19.18
N HIS A 463 -15.51 -12.57 18.27
CA HIS A 463 -15.15 -13.95 18.62
C HIS A 463 -13.67 -14.09 19.00
N ILE A 464 -12.80 -13.33 18.33
CA ILE A 464 -11.38 -13.25 18.66
C ILE A 464 -11.19 -12.85 20.13
N THR A 465 -11.86 -11.77 20.56
CA THR A 465 -11.74 -11.28 21.96
C THR A 465 -12.48 -12.14 22.98
N GLN A 466 -13.19 -13.20 22.55
CA GLN A 466 -13.76 -14.22 23.41
C GLN A 466 -12.84 -15.42 23.60
N CYS A 467 -11.84 -15.61 22.72
CA CYS A 467 -10.85 -16.68 22.87
C CYS A 467 -10.03 -16.51 24.15
N PHE A 468 -9.61 -15.27 24.44
CA PHE A 468 -8.89 -14.90 25.66
C PHE A 468 -9.52 -13.60 26.22
N PRO A 469 -10.58 -13.72 27.06
CA PRO A 469 -11.32 -12.56 27.56
C PRO A 469 -10.45 -11.60 28.37
N ASN A 470 -10.58 -10.30 28.11
CA ASN A 470 -9.87 -9.21 28.80
C ASN A 470 -8.34 -9.34 28.79
N GLN A 471 -7.78 -10.00 27.78
CA GLN A 471 -6.35 -10.15 27.58
C GLN A 471 -5.94 -9.61 26.22
N SER A 472 -4.72 -9.08 26.15
CA SER A 472 -4.11 -8.71 24.87
C SER A 472 -3.80 -9.97 24.07
N VAL A 473 -4.12 -9.96 22.77
CA VAL A 473 -3.91 -11.11 21.88
C VAL A 473 -3.15 -10.70 20.62
N LYS A 474 -2.32 -11.61 20.13
CA LYS A 474 -1.77 -11.58 18.78
C LYS A 474 -2.73 -12.33 17.86
N THR A 475 -2.98 -11.76 16.68
CA THR A 475 -3.90 -12.37 15.72
C THR A 475 -3.34 -12.36 14.31
N THR A 476 -3.52 -13.47 13.59
CA THR A 476 -3.06 -13.63 12.21
C THR A 476 -4.20 -14.06 11.32
N PHE A 477 -4.47 -13.28 10.28
CA PHE A 477 -5.54 -13.47 9.32
C PHE A 477 -4.97 -14.00 8.00
N GLU A 478 -5.57 -15.07 7.49
CA GLU A 478 -5.20 -15.60 6.18
C GLU A 478 -6.40 -16.15 5.42
N LYS A 479 -6.64 -15.58 4.24
CA LYS A 479 -7.50 -16.15 3.23
C LYS A 479 -6.79 -17.35 2.58
N GLY A 480 -7.36 -18.54 2.76
CA GLY A 480 -6.89 -19.79 2.16
C GLY A 480 -8.04 -20.61 1.59
N GLY A 481 -8.02 -20.84 0.28
CA GLY A 481 -9.11 -21.54 -0.41
C GLY A 481 -10.45 -20.80 -0.28
N LYS A 482 -11.47 -21.48 0.27
CA LYS A 482 -12.81 -20.93 0.54
C LYS A 482 -13.01 -20.44 1.99
N LEU A 483 -11.92 -20.30 2.74
CA LEU A 483 -11.94 -19.97 4.14
C LEU A 483 -11.04 -18.78 4.44
N LEU A 484 -11.44 -17.98 5.43
CA LEU A 484 -10.54 -17.08 6.15
C LEU A 484 -10.21 -17.73 7.48
N ARG A 485 -8.93 -17.99 7.73
CA ARG A 485 -8.41 -18.48 9.00
C ARG A 485 -7.95 -17.32 9.85
N VAL A 486 -8.21 -17.42 11.14
CA VAL A 486 -7.70 -16.48 12.14
C VAL A 486 -7.07 -17.28 13.26
N TRP A 487 -5.76 -17.16 13.43
CA TRP A 487 -5.08 -17.68 14.62
C TRP A 487 -5.06 -16.60 15.69
N VAL A 488 -5.41 -16.97 16.92
CA VAL A 488 -5.46 -16.09 18.08
C VAL A 488 -4.58 -16.68 19.16
N GLU A 489 -3.63 -15.87 19.63
CA GLU A 489 -2.65 -16.24 20.66
C GLU A 489 -2.70 -15.18 21.77
N PRO A 490 -2.65 -15.54 23.05
CA PRO A 490 -2.51 -14.55 24.10
C PRO A 490 -1.10 -13.97 24.07
N MET A 491 -0.96 -12.66 24.25
CA MET A 491 0.37 -12.02 24.30
C MET A 491 1.14 -12.42 25.56
N GLU A 492 0.41 -12.71 26.64
CA GLU A 492 0.96 -13.26 27.88
C GLU A 492 0.52 -14.72 28.00
N ASN A 493 1.48 -15.63 28.13
CA ASN A 493 1.17 -17.05 28.23
C ASN A 493 0.46 -17.35 29.56
N PRO A 494 -0.80 -17.84 29.57
CA PRO A 494 -1.52 -18.16 30.79
C PRO A 494 -0.85 -19.27 31.62
N ASN A 495 -0.04 -20.13 30.97
CA ASN A 495 0.75 -21.15 31.65
C ASN A 495 2.22 -21.06 31.19
N PRO A 496 3.08 -20.32 31.92
CA PRO A 496 4.48 -20.13 31.56
C PRO A 496 5.29 -21.43 31.41
N GLY A 497 4.85 -22.54 32.04
CA GLY A 497 5.51 -23.85 31.96
C GLY A 497 5.11 -24.71 30.75
N ALA A 498 4.23 -24.21 29.88
CA ALA A 498 3.77 -24.90 28.68
C ALA A 498 3.88 -24.01 27.44
N GLU A 499 3.88 -24.60 26.24
CA GLU A 499 3.81 -23.81 25.02
C GLU A 499 2.52 -22.97 24.95
N PRO A 500 2.57 -21.73 24.45
CA PRO A 500 1.41 -20.85 24.39
C PRO A 500 0.23 -21.49 23.64
N PRO A 501 -1.01 -21.37 24.16
CA PRO A 501 -2.19 -21.89 23.49
C PRO A 501 -2.50 -21.04 22.25
N VAL A 502 -2.93 -21.71 21.18
CA VAL A 502 -3.39 -21.07 19.94
C VAL A 502 -4.81 -21.54 19.63
N VAL A 503 -5.69 -20.59 19.30
CA VAL A 503 -7.04 -20.87 18.80
C VAL A 503 -7.08 -20.57 17.30
N GLU A 504 -7.54 -21.51 16.49
CA GLU A 504 -7.82 -21.27 15.05
C GLU A 504 -9.33 -21.12 14.85
N LEU A 505 -9.75 -19.94 14.38
CA LEU A 505 -11.10 -19.67 13.90
C LEU A 505 -11.14 -19.80 12.38
N GLN A 506 -12.22 -20.37 11.85
CA GLN A 506 -12.42 -20.57 10.42
C GLN A 506 -13.75 -19.96 9.99
N LEU A 507 -13.69 -18.97 9.10
CA LEU A 507 -14.85 -18.31 8.51
C LEU A 507 -15.06 -18.78 7.07
N SER A 508 -16.27 -19.25 6.77
CA SER A 508 -16.77 -19.43 5.40
C SER A 508 -17.93 -18.48 5.12
N LEU A 509 -18.03 -18.02 3.87
CA LEU A 509 -19.06 -17.08 3.42
C LEU A 509 -19.73 -17.61 2.15
N THR A 510 -21.03 -17.32 2.03
CA THR A 510 -21.79 -17.47 0.80
C THR A 510 -22.48 -16.14 0.50
N ASN A 511 -22.20 -15.56 -0.66
CA ASN A 511 -22.90 -14.37 -1.12
C ASN A 511 -24.31 -14.75 -1.57
N ILE A 512 -25.32 -14.02 -1.09
CA ILE A 512 -26.72 -14.25 -1.44
C ILE A 512 -27.24 -13.03 -2.21
N VAL A 513 -27.63 -13.24 -3.47
CA VAL A 513 -28.24 -12.22 -4.33
C VAL A 513 -29.55 -12.79 -4.85
N HIS A 514 -30.65 -12.04 -4.76
CA HIS A 514 -32.01 -12.52 -5.09
C HIS A 514 -32.41 -13.81 -4.36
N GLY A 515 -31.98 -13.93 -3.09
CA GLY A 515 -32.26 -15.11 -2.27
C GLY A 515 -31.52 -16.38 -2.71
N LYS A 516 -30.60 -16.31 -3.67
CA LYS A 516 -29.82 -17.45 -4.16
C LYS A 516 -28.32 -17.26 -3.92
N PRO A 517 -27.57 -18.34 -3.68
CA PRO A 517 -26.11 -18.31 -3.69
C PRO A 517 -25.56 -17.74 -5.00
N ALA A 518 -24.61 -16.83 -4.87
CA ALA A 518 -23.94 -16.15 -5.97
C ALA A 518 -22.42 -16.20 -5.78
N ARG A 519 -21.68 -16.13 -6.89
CA ARG A 519 -20.23 -15.96 -6.85
C ARG A 519 -19.87 -14.53 -6.47
N GLY A 520 -18.76 -14.35 -5.77
CA GLY A 520 -18.23 -13.05 -5.35
C GLY A 520 -18.19 -11.99 -6.46
N PRO A 521 -17.64 -12.28 -7.66
CA PRO A 521 -17.58 -11.30 -8.73
C PRO A 521 -18.94 -10.81 -9.21
N TYR A 522 -19.95 -11.69 -9.23
CA TYR A 522 -21.31 -11.32 -9.59
C TYR A 522 -21.96 -10.49 -8.48
N ALA A 523 -21.80 -10.91 -7.21
CA ALA A 523 -22.38 -10.19 -6.07
C ALA A 523 -21.85 -8.76 -5.94
N ILE A 524 -20.56 -8.55 -6.21
CA ILE A 524 -19.92 -7.23 -6.22
C ILE A 524 -20.46 -6.35 -7.35
N TYR A 525 -20.59 -6.91 -8.56
CA TYR A 525 -21.03 -6.15 -9.74
C TYR A 525 -22.54 -5.84 -9.73
N SER A 526 -23.34 -6.69 -9.07
CA SER A 526 -24.80 -6.61 -9.08
C SER A 526 -25.35 -5.42 -8.30
N ASP A 527 -26.35 -4.72 -8.84
CA ASP A 527 -27.10 -3.68 -8.12
C ASP A 527 -28.17 -4.23 -7.17
N ASN A 528 -28.39 -5.54 -7.20
CA ASN A 528 -29.43 -6.18 -6.41
C ASN A 528 -29.03 -6.26 -4.94
N PRO A 529 -30.00 -6.37 -4.01
CA PRO A 529 -29.71 -6.60 -2.60
C PRO A 529 -28.77 -7.80 -2.40
N TRP A 530 -27.70 -7.59 -1.64
CA TRP A 530 -26.62 -8.55 -1.44
C TRP A 530 -26.50 -8.89 0.04
N SER A 531 -26.99 -10.06 0.42
CA SER A 531 -26.86 -10.56 1.80
C SER A 531 -25.67 -11.50 1.91
N ILE A 532 -25.18 -11.73 3.12
CA ILE A 532 -24.06 -12.64 3.38
C ILE A 532 -24.54 -13.74 4.32
N GLN A 533 -24.53 -14.98 3.86
CA GLN A 533 -24.58 -16.13 4.75
C GLN A 533 -23.17 -16.46 5.22
N TYR A 534 -23.00 -16.76 6.50
CA TYR A 534 -21.70 -17.03 7.10
C TYR A 534 -21.78 -18.17 8.09
N LYS A 535 -20.66 -18.90 8.22
CA LYS A 535 -20.43 -19.92 9.24
C LYS A 535 -19.03 -19.70 9.81
N LEU A 536 -18.97 -19.45 11.12
CA LEU A 536 -17.75 -19.29 11.89
C LEU A 536 -17.59 -20.48 12.84
N GLU A 537 -16.42 -21.09 12.80
CA GLU A 537 -16.11 -22.31 13.53
C GLU A 537 -14.79 -22.16 14.28
N ARG A 538 -14.68 -22.84 15.42
CA ARG A 538 -13.40 -23.07 16.09
C ARG A 538 -12.86 -24.41 15.63
N PHE A 539 -11.68 -24.42 15.04
CA PHE A 539 -11.02 -25.65 14.61
C PHE A 539 -10.62 -26.46 15.85
N ASP A 540 -11.13 -27.70 15.95
CA ASP A 540 -10.98 -28.55 17.14
C ASP A 540 -10.02 -29.70 16.84
N GLN A 541 -8.73 -29.38 16.89
CA GLN A 541 -7.63 -30.31 16.66
C GLN A 541 -6.51 -30.08 17.69
N PRO A 542 -5.58 -31.04 17.85
CA PRO A 542 -4.44 -30.89 18.75
C PRO A 542 -3.65 -29.60 18.52
N GLN A 543 -3.12 -29.02 19.60
CA GLN A 543 -2.41 -27.73 19.58
C GLN A 543 -1.22 -27.74 18.64
N GLU A 544 -0.52 -28.88 18.49
CA GLU A 544 0.60 -29.06 17.57
C GLU A 544 0.18 -28.81 16.12
N THR A 545 -1.01 -29.30 15.73
CA THR A 545 -1.57 -29.11 14.38
C THR A 545 -1.92 -27.65 14.14
N ILE A 546 -2.53 -27.00 15.12
CA ILE A 546 -2.91 -25.58 15.04
C ILE A 546 -1.66 -24.70 14.95
N ARG A 547 -0.67 -24.93 15.83
CA ARG A 547 0.62 -24.22 15.82
C ARG A 547 1.37 -24.43 14.50
N ALA A 548 1.40 -25.66 13.97
CA ALA A 548 2.03 -25.94 12.69
C ALA A 548 1.36 -25.21 11.51
N ARG A 549 0.03 -25.08 11.51
CA ARG A 549 -0.70 -24.27 10.51
C ARG A 549 -0.36 -22.79 10.61
N ARG A 550 -0.36 -22.25 11.81
CA ARG A 550 0.03 -20.87 12.12
C ARG A 550 1.48 -20.58 11.72
N ALA A 551 2.42 -21.46 12.06
CA ALA A 551 3.82 -21.33 11.69
C ALA A 551 4.01 -21.29 10.16
N ARG A 552 3.20 -22.02 9.38
CA ARG A 552 3.21 -21.89 7.91
C ARG A 552 2.74 -20.52 7.42
N ALA A 553 1.82 -19.88 8.13
CA ALA A 553 1.40 -18.51 7.81
C ALA A 553 2.52 -17.51 8.12
N TYR A 554 3.21 -17.65 9.25
CA TYR A 554 4.39 -16.83 9.58
C TYR A 554 5.52 -16.97 8.55
N LYS A 555 5.87 -18.20 8.18
CA LYS A 555 6.85 -18.44 7.10
C LYS A 555 6.47 -17.77 5.78
N ARG A 556 5.18 -17.66 5.47
CA ARG A 556 4.72 -16.91 4.28
C ARG A 556 4.90 -15.41 4.46
N GLN A 557 4.66 -14.86 5.66
CA GLN A 557 4.94 -13.45 5.96
C GLN A 557 6.42 -13.12 5.74
N GLU A 558 7.31 -13.95 6.28
CA GLU A 558 8.77 -13.78 6.16
C GLU A 558 9.27 -13.96 4.72
N SER A 559 8.57 -14.78 3.90
CA SER A 559 9.02 -15.10 2.54
C SER A 559 9.11 -13.90 1.58
N ILE A 560 8.37 -12.80 1.84
CA ILE A 560 8.51 -11.58 1.04
C ILE A 560 9.81 -10.85 1.38
N ALA A 561 10.12 -10.69 2.66
CA ALA A 561 11.39 -10.08 3.07
C ALA A 561 12.59 -10.90 2.54
N ALA A 562 12.51 -12.22 2.62
CA ALA A 562 13.51 -13.13 2.05
C ALA A 562 13.55 -13.17 0.50
N SER A 563 12.54 -12.62 -0.18
CA SER A 563 12.53 -12.53 -1.66
C SER A 563 13.24 -11.29 -2.18
N LEU A 564 13.52 -10.31 -1.31
CA LEU A 564 14.28 -9.13 -1.67
C LEU A 564 15.75 -9.50 -1.84
N PRO A 565 16.45 -8.94 -2.85
CA PRO A 565 17.88 -9.12 -2.97
C PRO A 565 18.59 -8.67 -1.70
N ASP A 566 19.66 -9.39 -1.35
CA ASP A 566 20.58 -8.97 -0.31
C ASP A 566 21.22 -7.63 -0.69
N PRO A 567 21.60 -6.81 0.29
CA PRO A 567 22.41 -5.63 0.01
C PRO A 567 23.69 -6.10 -0.70
N GLU A 568 23.97 -5.56 -1.87
CA GLU A 568 25.25 -5.78 -2.53
C GLU A 568 26.32 -5.21 -1.60
N VAL A 569 27.18 -6.09 -1.08
CA VAL A 569 28.37 -5.68 -0.34
C VAL A 569 29.14 -4.74 -1.27
N GLN A 570 29.12 -3.44 -0.95
CA GLN A 570 30.16 -2.56 -1.47
C GLN A 570 31.45 -3.14 -0.95
N ALA A 571 32.35 -3.57 -1.84
CA ALA A 571 33.57 -4.26 -1.45
C ALA A 571 34.22 -3.52 -0.28
N ASP A 572 34.16 -4.12 0.91
CA ASP A 572 34.85 -3.61 2.08
C ASP A 572 36.33 -3.58 1.73
N ALA A 573 36.93 -2.40 1.84
CA ALA A 573 38.37 -2.20 1.73
C ALA A 573 39.05 -2.71 3.00
N ALA A 574 38.94 -4.00 3.28
CA ALA A 574 39.62 -4.65 4.39
C ALA A 574 39.79 -6.14 4.08
N ASP A 575 40.76 -6.45 3.23
CA ASP A 575 41.72 -7.54 3.47
C ASP A 575 42.65 -7.69 2.26
N THR A 576 43.90 -7.22 2.41
CA THR A 576 45.16 -7.84 1.95
C THR A 576 46.31 -6.85 2.15
N CYS A 577 46.64 -6.59 3.42
CA CYS A 577 48.01 -6.29 3.80
C CYS A 577 48.56 -7.54 4.48
N VAL A 578 49.09 -8.47 3.70
CA VAL A 578 50.08 -9.42 4.20
C VAL A 578 51.27 -9.33 3.26
N GLU A 579 52.39 -8.96 3.87
CA GLU A 579 53.70 -8.82 3.27
C GLU A 579 54.15 -10.17 2.70
N ASP A 580 54.47 -10.20 1.41
CA ASP A 580 55.24 -11.29 0.82
C ASP A 580 56.72 -11.11 1.21
N THR A 581 57.11 -11.71 2.34
CA THR A 581 58.50 -12.12 2.59
C THR A 581 58.65 -13.61 2.28
N GLU A 582 59.44 -13.87 1.23
CA GLU A 582 60.32 -15.02 1.00
C GLU A 582 59.97 -16.41 1.58
N GLY A 583 59.91 -17.40 0.67
CA GLY A 583 60.75 -18.59 0.84
C GLY A 583 60.07 -19.92 1.18
N ASN A 584 60.05 -20.80 0.16
CA ASN A 584 60.22 -22.25 0.23
C ASN A 584 59.31 -23.14 1.11
N GLY A 585 58.74 -24.16 0.46
CA GLY A 585 58.81 -25.53 0.99
C GLY A 585 57.49 -26.28 1.20
N TYR A 586 57.16 -27.13 0.23
CA TYR A 586 56.62 -28.49 0.36
C TYR A 586 55.71 -28.91 1.55
N SER A 587 54.57 -29.51 1.15
CA SER A 587 54.05 -30.82 1.59
C SER A 587 53.04 -30.94 2.76
N SER A 588 52.06 -31.81 2.49
CA SER A 588 51.29 -32.70 3.39
C SER A 588 50.28 -32.11 4.38
N LYS A 589 49.00 -32.17 3.98
CA LYS A 589 47.90 -33.00 4.54
C LYS A 589 48.08 -33.67 5.93
N PRO A 590 46.96 -34.00 6.58
CA PRO A 590 46.31 -33.35 7.73
C PRO A 590 46.51 -34.18 9.02
N VAL A 591 45.85 -33.83 10.14
CA VAL A 591 45.24 -34.77 11.14
C VAL A 591 44.96 -34.05 12.48
N SER A 592 43.67 -34.02 12.82
CA SER A 592 42.98 -34.26 14.10
C SER A 592 43.39 -33.64 15.44
N GLU A 593 42.32 -33.44 16.23
CA GLU A 593 42.24 -33.65 17.69
C GLU A 593 42.90 -32.59 18.59
N VAL A 594 42.40 -32.22 19.77
CA VAL A 594 41.15 -32.39 20.55
C VAL A 594 41.35 -31.52 21.82
N GLU A 595 40.27 -31.28 22.60
CA GLU A 595 40.23 -30.68 23.96
C GLU A 595 40.36 -29.16 24.12
N ASP A 596 39.20 -28.52 24.23
CA ASP A 596 38.63 -28.05 25.50
C ASP A 596 39.60 -27.88 26.67
N LEU A 597 39.75 -26.65 27.18
CA LEU A 597 39.96 -26.42 28.61
C LEU A 597 39.58 -24.99 28.99
N SER A 598 38.68 -24.96 29.95
CA SER A 598 38.12 -23.87 30.72
C SER A 598 39.14 -22.98 31.43
N ASP A 599 38.60 -21.83 31.85
CA ASP A 599 39.04 -20.93 32.91
C ASP A 599 40.11 -19.90 32.59
N LEU A 600 39.68 -18.63 32.51
CA LEU A 600 40.20 -17.61 33.43
C LEU A 600 39.28 -16.38 33.49
N LEU A 601 38.50 -16.38 34.56
CA LEU A 601 38.18 -15.24 35.42
C LEU A 601 38.94 -13.93 35.11
N GLY A 602 38.21 -12.81 35.11
CA GLY A 602 38.76 -11.61 35.75
C GLY A 602 38.39 -10.26 35.15
N LEU A 603 37.31 -9.70 35.69
CA LEU A 603 37.25 -8.33 36.25
C LEU A 603 37.27 -7.11 35.32
N ARG A 604 36.11 -6.42 35.35
CA ARG A 604 35.88 -4.99 35.68
C ARG A 604 36.65 -3.93 34.85
N HIS A 605 35.89 -3.13 34.12
CA HIS A 605 35.38 -1.86 34.68
C HIS A 605 34.06 -1.44 34.04
#